data_AF-A0A2T2TJY6-F1
#
_entry.id   AF-A0A2T2TJY6-F1
#
_cell.length_a   1.000
_cell.length_b   1.000
_cell.length_c   1.000
_cell.angle_alpha   90.00
_cell.angle_beta   90.00
_cell.angle_gamma   90.00
#
_symmetry.space_group_name_H-M   'P 1'
#
loop_
_entity.id
_entity.type
_entity.pdbx_description
1 polymer ?
#
loop_
_entity_poly.entity_id
_entity_poly.type
_entity_poly.pdbx_seq_one_letter_code
_entity_poly.pdbx_strand_id
1 'polypeptide(L)'
;MPRHESAKKRMRQNEKRRKHNKSQKSRVRTKIKKLRSLNDEEEAQELLNDIKGDLDRLAAKGIIHKNKAANRKSKLEKYVNGLQ
;
A
#
# COMPACT_ATOMS: atom_id res chain seq x y z
N MET A 1 -27.95 14.18 -4.36
CA MET A 1 -28.24 13.16 -5.40
C MET A 1 -27.71 13.65 -6.74
N PRO A 2 -27.12 12.80 -7.60
CA PRO A 2 -26.63 13.24 -8.91
C PRO A 2 -27.79 13.82 -9.74
N ARG A 3 -27.61 15.02 -10.28
CA ARG A 3 -28.60 15.70 -11.13
C ARG A 3 -28.55 15.28 -12.61
N HIS A 4 -27.43 14.70 -13.03
CA HIS A 4 -27.21 14.21 -14.40
C HIS A 4 -26.88 12.71 -14.41
N GLU A 5 -27.32 11.99 -15.44
CA GLU A 5 -27.08 10.55 -15.59
C GLU A 5 -25.59 10.18 -15.65
N SER A 6 -24.78 11.05 -16.28
CA SER A 6 -23.32 10.90 -16.31
C SER A 6 -22.72 10.91 -14.89
N ALA A 7 -23.20 11.80 -14.03
CA ALA A 7 -22.77 11.89 -12.63
C ALA A 7 -23.19 10.65 -11.82
N LYS A 8 -24.41 10.13 -12.04
CA LYS A 8 -24.89 8.88 -11.42
C LYS A 8 -24.03 7.68 -11.83
N LYS A 9 -23.60 7.61 -13.08
CA LYS A 9 -22.64 6.60 -13.57
C LYS A 9 -21.28 6.74 -12.89
N ARG A 10 -20.73 7.95 -12.80
CA ARG A 10 -19.44 8.21 -12.13
C ARG A 10 -19.48 7.83 -10.66
N MET A 11 -20.56 8.14 -9.94
CA MET A 11 -20.73 7.77 -8.54
C MET A 11 -20.62 6.24 -8.34
N ARG A 12 -21.32 5.45 -9.15
CA ARG A 12 -21.25 3.98 -9.12
C ARG A 12 -19.85 3.44 -9.42
N GLN A 13 -19.17 4.00 -10.43
CA GLN A 13 -17.80 3.59 -10.79
C GLN A 13 -16.80 3.94 -9.69
N ASN A 14 -16.92 5.13 -9.10
CA ASN A 14 -16.04 5.59 -8.03
C ASN A 14 -16.18 4.73 -6.78
N GLU A 15 -17.39 4.30 -6.43
CA GLU A 15 -17.60 3.42 -5.29
C GLU A 15 -16.91 2.05 -5.48
N LYS A 16 -17.06 1.45 -6.67
CA LYS A 16 -16.38 0.18 -7.02
C LYS A 16 -14.85 0.33 -6.91
N ARG A 17 -14.29 1.38 -7.52
CA ARG A 17 -12.85 1.69 -7.46
C ARG A 17 -12.38 1.96 -6.03
N ARG A 18 -13.17 2.69 -5.24
CA ARG A 18 -12.87 2.98 -3.83
C ARG A 18 -12.79 1.70 -3.01
N LYS A 19 -13.77 0.79 -3.13
CA LYS A 19 -13.78 -0.48 -2.39
C LYS A 19 -12.54 -1.32 -2.71
N HIS A 20 -12.23 -1.50 -4.00
CA HIS A 20 -11.04 -2.22 -4.44
C HIS A 20 -9.74 -1.57 -3.91
N ASN A 21 -9.57 -0.27 -4.13
CA ASN A 21 -8.35 0.44 -3.71
C ASN A 21 -8.20 0.49 -2.19
N LYS A 22 -9.31 0.52 -1.43
CA LYS A 22 -9.28 0.44 0.03
C LYS A 22 -8.69 -0.90 0.48
N SER A 23 -9.17 -2.02 -0.07
CA SER A 23 -8.68 -3.38 0.26
C SER A 23 -7.19 -3.54 -0.05
N GLN A 24 -6.76 -3.10 -1.25
CA GLN A 24 -5.35 -3.15 -1.65
C GLN A 24 -4.45 -2.31 -0.73
N LYS A 25 -4.88 -1.09 -0.37
CA LYS A 25 -4.15 -0.23 0.57
C LYS A 25 -4.12 -0.81 1.99
N SER A 26 -5.21 -1.42 2.46
CA SER A 26 -5.24 -2.02 3.80
C SER A 26 -4.34 -3.24 3.90
N ARG A 27 -4.31 -4.11 2.87
CA ARG A 27 -3.41 -5.27 2.84
C ARG A 27 -1.95 -4.88 3.07
N VAL A 28 -1.45 -3.89 2.32
CA VAL A 28 -0.06 -3.41 2.46
C VAL A 28 0.17 -2.75 3.81
N ARG A 29 -0.81 -1.99 4.34
CA ARG A 29 -0.68 -1.40 5.70
C ARG A 29 -0.60 -2.47 6.78
N THR A 30 -1.36 -3.56 6.65
CA THR A 30 -1.31 -4.68 7.60
C THR A 30 0.06 -5.36 7.55
N LYS A 31 0.62 -5.63 6.36
CA LYS A 31 1.98 -6.17 6.23
C LYS A 31 3.03 -5.25 6.86
N ILE A 32 2.95 -3.94 6.60
CA ILE A 32 3.84 -2.95 7.22
C ILE A 32 3.71 -2.96 8.76
N LYS A 33 2.49 -3.09 9.30
CA LYS A 33 2.29 -3.19 10.74
C LYS A 33 2.94 -4.45 11.32
N LYS A 34 2.79 -5.60 10.63
CA LYS A 34 3.44 -6.86 10.99
C LYS A 34 4.96 -6.74 11.00
N LEU A 35 5.56 -6.14 9.96
CA LEU A 35 7.01 -5.93 9.91
C LEU A 35 7.51 -5.10 11.09
N ARG A 36 6.76 -4.09 11.50
CA ARG A 36 7.11 -3.26 12.68
C ARG A 36 6.92 -3.94 14.03
N SER A 37 6.24 -5.08 14.08
CA SER A 37 6.11 -5.87 15.31
C SER A 37 7.09 -7.03 15.38
N LEU A 38 7.83 -7.30 14.30
CA LEU A 38 8.90 -8.29 14.31
C LEU A 38 10.14 -7.67 14.95
N ASN A 39 10.82 -8.47 15.77
CA ASN A 39 12.11 -8.14 16.38
C ASN A 39 13.26 -8.97 15.79
N ASP A 40 12.94 -9.98 14.97
CA ASP A 40 13.90 -10.82 14.27
C ASP A 40 14.28 -10.18 12.93
N GLU A 41 15.59 -10.02 12.69
CA GLU A 41 16.15 -9.38 11.50
C GLU A 41 15.89 -10.22 10.23
N GLU A 42 16.04 -11.55 10.32
CA GLU A 42 15.91 -12.44 9.15
C GLU A 42 14.47 -12.45 8.63
N GLU A 43 13.51 -12.68 9.53
CA GLU A 43 12.09 -12.66 9.18
C GLU A 43 11.64 -11.26 8.70
N ALA A 44 12.18 -10.19 9.29
CA ALA A 44 11.87 -8.83 8.87
C ALA A 44 12.37 -8.54 7.45
N GLN A 45 13.54 -9.08 7.07
CA GLN A 45 14.12 -8.88 5.75
C GLN A 45 13.34 -9.62 4.65
N GLU A 46 12.88 -10.84 4.90
CA GLU A 46 12.00 -11.56 3.97
C GLU A 46 10.68 -10.80 3.75
N LEU A 47 10.04 -10.36 4.84
CA LEU A 47 8.79 -9.63 4.78
C LEU A 47 8.96 -8.26 4.10
N LEU A 48 10.12 -7.62 4.26
CA LEU A 48 10.47 -6.37 3.60
C LEU A 48 10.46 -6.53 2.07
N ASN A 49 11.03 -7.62 1.55
CA ASN A 49 11.08 -7.89 0.11
C ASN A 49 9.67 -8.04 -0.50
N ASP A 50 8.78 -8.76 0.18
CA ASP A 50 7.37 -8.89 -0.24
C ASP A 50 6.63 -7.53 -0.19
N ILE A 51 6.85 -6.73 0.86
CA ILE A 51 6.26 -5.39 0.98
C ILE A 51 6.75 -4.45 -0.14
N LYS A 52 8.04 -4.52 -0.50
CA LYS A 52 8.61 -3.72 -1.61
C LYS A 52 7.89 -4.02 -2.92
N GLY A 53 7.73 -5.31 -3.26
CA GLY A 53 7.02 -5.75 -4.46
C GLY A 53 5.56 -5.29 -4.49
N ASP A 54 4.86 -5.37 -3.35
CA ASP A 54 3.49 -4.87 -3.24
C ASP A 54 3.38 -3.35 -3.40
N LEU A 55 4.30 -2.57 -2.82
CA LEU A 55 4.33 -1.12 -2.98
C LEU A 55 4.53 -0.70 -4.43
N ASP A 56 5.42 -1.38 -5.16
CA ASP A 56 5.67 -1.13 -6.57
C ASP A 56 4.47 -1.48 -7.44
N ARG A 57 3.81 -2.60 -7.15
CA ARG A 57 2.56 -2.99 -7.83
C ARG A 57 1.46 -1.95 -7.62
N LEU A 58 1.34 -1.38 -6.42
CA LEU A 58 0.38 -0.31 -6.15
C LEU A 58 0.73 1.00 -6.87
N ALA A 59 2.02 1.30 -7.00
CA ALA A 59 2.49 2.48 -7.73
C ALA A 59 2.26 2.32 -9.24
N ALA A 60 2.55 1.16 -9.81
CA ALA A 60 2.30 0.83 -11.21
C ALA A 60 0.80 0.94 -11.57
N LYS A 61 -0.09 0.53 -10.66
CA LYS A 61 -1.55 0.66 -10.81
C LYS A 61 -2.08 2.09 -10.55
N GLY A 62 -1.21 3.06 -10.21
CA GLY A 62 -1.60 4.44 -9.89
C GLY A 62 -2.41 4.58 -8.60
N ILE A 63 -2.43 3.55 -7.73
CA ILE A 63 -3.19 3.57 -6.47
C ILE A 63 -2.47 4.43 -5.41
N ILE A 64 -1.14 4.46 -5.49
CA ILE A 64 -0.25 5.36 -4.72
C ILE A 64 0.74 6.04 -5.67
N HIS A 65 1.20 7.23 -5.32
CA HIS A 65 2.24 7.92 -6.09
C HIS A 65 3.59 7.21 -5.96
N LYS A 66 4.43 7.25 -7.02
CA LYS A 66 5.77 6.64 -7.04
C LYS A 66 6.64 7.13 -5.86
N ASN A 67 6.65 8.44 -5.62
CA ASN A 67 7.37 9.03 -4.48
C ASN A 67 6.87 8.52 -3.13
N LYS A 68 5.57 8.23 -3.00
CA LYS A 68 5.01 7.66 -1.76
C LYS A 68 5.45 6.21 -1.56
N ALA A 69 5.59 5.44 -2.63
CA ALA A 69 6.16 4.09 -2.57
C ALA A 69 7.64 4.17 -2.18
N ALA A 70 8.45 4.99 -2.86
CA ALA A 70 9.87 5.17 -2.56
C ALA A 70 10.12 5.62 -1.12
N ASN A 71 9.40 6.65 -0.64
CA ASN A 71 9.49 7.13 0.74
C ASN A 71 9.16 6.05 1.77
N ARG A 72 8.25 5.13 1.46
CA ARG A 72 7.92 4.02 2.35
C ARG A 72 9.00 2.95 2.34
N LYS A 73 9.53 2.57 1.18
CA LYS A 73 10.64 1.61 1.10
C LYS A 73 11.84 2.10 1.92
N SER A 74 12.29 3.33 1.68
CA SER A 74 13.43 3.92 2.39
C SER A 74 13.22 3.95 3.91
N LYS A 75 12.01 4.28 4.38
CA LYS A 75 11.71 4.28 5.83
C LYS A 75 11.69 2.87 6.44
N LEU A 76 11.27 1.86 5.68
CA LEU A 76 11.21 0.48 6.16
C LEU A 76 12.60 -0.16 6.14
N GLU A 77 13.41 0.11 5.12
CA GLU A 77 14.81 -0.33 5.08
C GLU A 77 15.58 0.24 6.27
N LYS A 78 15.45 1.54 6.56
CA LYS A 78 16.07 2.13 7.76
C LYS A 78 15.60 1.51 9.08
N TYR A 79 14.35 1.04 9.12
CA TYR A 79 13.81 0.38 10.30
C TYR A 79 14.41 -1.02 10.48
N VAL A 80 14.42 -1.83 9.41
CA VAL A 80 14.99 -3.18 9.45
C VAL A 80 16.49 -3.15 9.73
N ASN A 81 17.25 -2.26 9.06
CA ASN A 81 18.69 -2.10 9.33
C ASN A 81 19.00 -1.59 10.76
N GLY A 82 18.00 -1.06 11.47
CA GLY A 82 18.13 -0.62 12.86
C GLY A 82 17.70 -1.69 13.87
N LEU A 83 17.14 -2.81 13.42
CA LEU A 83 17.01 -4.03 14.21
C LEU A 83 18.37 -4.72 14.12
N GLN A 84 19.14 -4.65 15.20
CA GLN A 84 20.33 -5.46 15.44
C GLN A 84 19.97 -6.61 16.39
#